data_AF-K3WNN9-F1
#
_entry.id   AF-K3WNN9-F1
#
_cell.length_a   1.000
_cell.length_b   1.000
_cell.length_c   1.000
_cell.angle_alpha   90.00
_cell.angle_beta   90.00
_cell.angle_gamma   90.00
#
_symmetry.space_group_name_H-M   'P 1'
#
loop_
_entity.id
_entity.type
_entity.pdbx_description
1 polymer ?
#
loop_
_entity_poly.entity_id
_entity_poly.type
_entity_poly.pdbx_seq_one_letter_code
_entity_poly.pdbx_strand_id
1 'polypeptide(L)'
;MTSMRCPSGCPRTLHGKAVILNQVILPTIWYAASVFFVPKSGFQDQVRHLVRCFMSTPVELTRKSSAALPESWWRVPKTKGGLGIIDIETNIDNLQLSALVRFILQVRKNPSVIPSWASPIIQLFNEAMQPWGHDFDILYAPVTTSPNHVIARCSERWKTIGNFWHHVLYVWNTRLRPHRTGNASAFNVLSIPL
;
A
#
# COMPACT_ATOMS: atom_id res chain seq x y z
N MET A 1 4.27 -48.76 -13.40
CA MET A 1 4.86 -47.58 -12.71
C MET A 1 3.84 -46.45 -12.75
N THR A 2 3.04 -46.35 -11.70
CA THR A 2 1.93 -45.40 -11.58
C THR A 2 2.48 -44.06 -11.08
N SER A 3 2.38 -43.03 -11.93
CA SER A 3 2.75 -41.65 -11.63
C SER A 3 1.89 -41.11 -10.49
N MET A 4 2.49 -40.88 -9.32
CA MET A 4 1.87 -40.13 -8.21
C MET A 4 1.71 -38.68 -8.64
N ARG A 5 0.50 -38.32 -9.10
CA ARG A 5 0.08 -36.92 -9.16
C ARG A 5 0.03 -36.40 -7.73
N CYS A 6 0.94 -35.51 -7.37
CA CYS A 6 0.80 -34.72 -6.16
C CYS A 6 -0.52 -33.92 -6.27
N PRO A 7 -1.44 -34.06 -5.31
CA PRO A 7 -2.61 -33.20 -5.24
C PRO A 7 -2.14 -31.76 -4.99
N SER A 8 -3.01 -30.81 -5.29
CA SER A 8 -2.88 -29.35 -5.28
C SER A 8 -2.32 -28.69 -4.00
N GLY A 9 -1.81 -29.45 -3.03
CA GLY A 9 -1.22 -29.01 -1.77
C GLY A 9 0.28 -29.25 -1.61
N CYS A 10 1.01 -29.68 -2.65
CA CYS A 10 2.45 -29.91 -2.48
C CYS A 10 3.22 -28.57 -2.45
N PRO A 11 3.89 -28.20 -1.34
CA PRO A 11 4.53 -26.89 -1.14
C PRO A 11 5.73 -26.66 -2.09
N ARG A 12 6.18 -27.70 -2.78
CA ARG A 12 7.23 -27.65 -3.80
C ARG A 12 6.73 -27.18 -5.17
N THR A 13 5.42 -27.18 -5.41
CA THR A 13 4.83 -26.69 -6.68
C THR A 13 4.82 -25.16 -6.72
N LEU A 14 4.89 -24.57 -7.92
CA LEU A 14 4.81 -23.12 -8.10
C LEU A 14 3.53 -22.53 -7.49
N HIS A 15 2.42 -23.27 -7.60
CA HIS A 15 1.15 -22.90 -6.98
C HIS A 15 1.22 -22.94 -5.45
N GLY A 16 1.73 -24.03 -4.88
CA GLY A 16 1.91 -24.16 -3.43
C GLY A 16 2.81 -23.07 -2.85
N LYS A 17 3.90 -22.74 -3.54
CA LYS A 17 4.76 -21.60 -3.19
C LYS A 17 3.98 -20.27 -3.22
N ALA A 18 3.23 -20.00 -4.29
CA ALA A 18 2.43 -18.78 -4.38
C ALA A 18 1.38 -18.67 -3.27
N VAL A 19 0.80 -19.80 -2.83
CA VAL A 19 -0.13 -19.84 -1.69
C VAL A 19 0.57 -19.48 -0.39
N ILE A 20 1.71 -20.14 -0.08
CA ILE A 20 2.49 -19.85 1.14
C ILE A 20 2.95 -18.39 1.16
N LEU A 21 3.44 -17.90 0.03
CA LEU A 21 3.91 -16.52 -0.09
C LEU A 21 2.77 -15.54 0.23
N ASN A 22 1.60 -15.70 -0.38
CA ASN A 22 0.47 -14.81 -0.19
C ASN A 22 -0.22 -14.92 1.18
N GLN A 23 -0.22 -16.11 1.80
CA GLN A 23 -0.97 -16.36 3.04
C GLN A 23 -0.13 -16.28 4.31
N VAL A 24 1.21 -16.40 4.21
CA VAL A 24 2.09 -16.48 5.38
C VAL A 24 3.15 -15.40 5.35
N ILE A 25 3.96 -15.35 4.28
CA ILE A 25 5.15 -14.49 4.23
C ILE A 25 4.76 -13.02 3.99
N LEU A 26 3.94 -12.77 2.98
CA LEU A 26 3.58 -11.40 2.61
C LEU A 26 2.71 -10.70 3.67
N PRO A 27 1.74 -11.34 4.35
CA PRO A 27 0.93 -10.68 5.38
C PRO A 27 1.74 -10.09 6.55
N THR A 28 2.82 -10.74 6.98
CA THR A 28 3.67 -10.20 8.05
C THR A 28 4.41 -8.95 7.60
N ILE A 29 4.88 -8.93 6.35
CA ILE A 29 5.49 -7.75 5.71
C ILE A 29 4.44 -6.63 5.55
N TRP A 30 3.22 -6.98 5.16
CA TRP A 30 2.10 -6.06 4.96
C TRP A 30 1.64 -5.37 6.23
N TYR A 31 1.68 -6.06 7.36
CA TYR A 31 1.38 -5.44 8.65
C TYR A 31 2.33 -4.27 8.93
N ALA A 32 3.65 -4.49 8.81
CA ALA A 32 4.63 -3.43 8.99
C ALA A 32 4.46 -2.30 7.97
N ALA A 33 4.22 -2.64 6.69
CA ALA A 33 4.03 -1.65 5.64
C ALA A 33 2.76 -0.80 5.80
N SER A 34 1.75 -1.29 6.54
CA SER A 34 0.50 -0.56 6.77
C SER A 34 0.64 0.59 7.77
N VAL A 35 1.64 0.53 8.66
CA VAL A 35 1.85 1.49 9.75
C VAL A 35 3.13 2.33 9.58
N PHE A 36 4.08 1.88 8.77
CA PHE A 36 5.34 2.59 8.51
C PHE A 36 5.45 3.06 7.07
N PHE A 37 6.16 4.18 6.88
CA PHE A 37 6.55 4.61 5.54
C PHE A 37 7.54 3.59 4.95
N VAL A 38 7.25 3.12 3.74
CA VAL A 38 8.11 2.18 3.02
C VAL A 38 8.70 2.89 1.80
N PRO A 39 9.99 3.24 1.82
CA PRO A 39 10.66 3.84 0.67
C PRO A 39 10.58 2.94 -0.56
N LYS A 40 10.49 3.54 -1.75
CA LYS A 40 10.46 2.77 -3.01
C LYS A 40 11.76 2.00 -3.25
N SER A 41 12.90 2.59 -2.92
CA SER A 41 14.21 1.95 -3.05
C SER A 41 14.61 1.23 -1.76
N GLY A 42 15.36 0.14 -1.90
CA GLY A 42 15.91 -0.60 -0.77
C GLY A 42 14.93 -1.65 -0.24
N PHE A 43 13.92 -1.25 0.56
CA PHE A 43 13.02 -2.24 1.19
C PHE A 43 12.17 -2.99 0.17
N GLN A 44 11.50 -2.28 -0.75
CA GLN A 44 10.68 -2.95 -1.76
C GLN A 44 11.51 -3.83 -2.70
N ASP A 45 12.77 -3.46 -2.94
CA ASP A 45 13.71 -4.26 -3.73
C ASP A 45 14.10 -5.54 -2.99
N GLN A 46 14.32 -5.47 -1.67
CA GLN A 46 14.56 -6.65 -0.83
C GLN A 46 13.35 -7.58 -0.81
N VAL A 47 12.12 -7.06 -0.69
CA VAL A 47 10.90 -7.87 -0.75
C VAL A 47 10.76 -8.51 -2.14
N ARG A 48 11.01 -7.75 -3.22
CA ARG A 48 10.97 -8.29 -4.59
C ARG A 48 12.02 -9.39 -4.78
N HIS A 49 13.22 -9.20 -4.23
CA HIS A 49 14.27 -10.20 -4.25
C HIS A 49 13.87 -11.45 -3.47
N LEU A 50 13.31 -11.31 -2.26
CA LEU A 50 12.80 -12.42 -1.46
C LEU A 50 11.73 -13.22 -2.21
N VAL A 51 10.76 -12.52 -2.81
CA VAL A 51 9.72 -13.15 -3.64
C VAL A 51 10.35 -13.94 -4.78
N ARG A 52 11.30 -13.36 -5.51
CA ARG A 52 12.02 -14.04 -6.60
C ARG A 52 12.76 -15.28 -6.09
N CYS A 53 13.54 -15.18 -5.02
CA CYS A 53 14.27 -16.29 -4.43
C CYS A 53 13.35 -17.42 -3.96
N PHE A 54 12.19 -17.08 -3.39
CA PHE A 54 11.22 -18.06 -2.92
C PHE A 54 10.54 -18.79 -4.07
N MET A 55 10.16 -18.04 -5.11
CA MET A 55 9.47 -18.57 -6.29
C MET A 55 10.39 -19.45 -7.14
N SER A 56 11.64 -19.02 -7.35
CA SER A 56 12.65 -19.77 -8.10
C SER A 56 13.13 -21.02 -7.35
N THR A 57 13.59 -22.01 -8.11
CA THR A 57 14.35 -23.14 -7.56
C THR A 57 15.86 -22.87 -7.62
N PRO A 58 16.70 -23.52 -6.79
CA PRO A 58 18.16 -23.32 -6.81
C PRO A 58 18.81 -23.59 -8.18
N VAL A 59 18.21 -24.48 -8.98
CA VAL A 59 18.65 -24.83 -10.35
C VAL A 59 18.30 -23.73 -11.36
N GLU A 60 17.19 -23.02 -11.17
CA GLU A 60 16.77 -21.88 -12.02
C GLU A 60 17.54 -20.60 -11.70
N LEU A 61 18.08 -20.45 -10.49
CA LEU A 61 18.95 -19.32 -10.13
C LEU A 61 20.35 -19.41 -10.74
N THR A 62 20.79 -20.63 -11.09
CA THR A 62 22.14 -20.92 -11.62
C THR A 62 22.17 -21.13 -13.15
N ARG A 63 21.06 -21.55 -13.76
CA ARG A 63 20.92 -21.62 -15.23
C ARG A 63 19.99 -20.51 -15.72
N LYS A 64 20.42 -19.78 -16.76
CA LYS A 64 19.53 -18.98 -17.63
C LYS A 64 18.56 -19.89 -18.41
N SER A 65 17.76 -20.70 -17.71
CA SER A 65 16.86 -21.65 -18.34
C SER A 65 15.63 -20.89 -18.85
N SER A 66 15.32 -21.01 -20.14
CA SER A 66 14.16 -20.36 -20.77
C SER A 66 12.81 -20.97 -20.37
N ALA A 67 12.80 -22.01 -19.52
CA ALA A 67 11.60 -22.69 -19.04
C ALA A 67 10.99 -22.06 -17.78
N ALA A 68 11.68 -21.11 -17.14
CA ALA A 68 11.16 -20.40 -15.98
C ALA A 68 10.08 -19.40 -16.44
N LEU A 69 8.87 -19.50 -15.88
CA LEU A 69 7.77 -18.57 -16.15
C LEU A 69 8.21 -17.14 -15.81
N PRO A 70 7.98 -16.16 -16.72
CA PRO A 70 8.40 -14.79 -16.50
C PRO A 70 7.70 -14.19 -15.27
N GLU A 71 8.40 -13.33 -14.53
CA GLU A 71 7.88 -12.71 -13.29
C GLU A 71 6.55 -11.95 -13.53
N SER A 72 6.39 -11.36 -14.72
CA SER A 72 5.14 -10.70 -15.11
C SER A 72 3.94 -11.64 -15.08
N TRP A 73 4.13 -12.93 -15.36
CA TRP A 73 3.09 -13.95 -15.30
C TRP A 73 2.66 -14.24 -13.86
N TRP A 74 3.56 -14.11 -12.88
CA TRP A 74 3.20 -14.31 -11.47
C TRP A 74 2.17 -13.29 -10.98
N ARG A 75 2.16 -12.09 -11.58
CA ARG A 75 1.24 -10.99 -11.23
C ARG A 75 -0.13 -11.10 -11.91
N VAL A 76 -0.26 -11.97 -12.91
CA VAL A 76 -1.54 -12.18 -13.60
C VAL A 76 -2.56 -12.75 -12.60
N PRO A 77 -3.81 -12.24 -12.55
CA PRO A 77 -4.83 -12.73 -11.65
C PRO A 77 -5.11 -14.23 -11.82
N LYS A 78 -5.49 -14.91 -10.73
CA LYS A 78 -5.86 -16.33 -10.75
C LYS A 78 -7.01 -16.64 -11.73
N THR A 79 -7.94 -15.70 -11.90
CA THR A 79 -9.06 -15.81 -12.86
C THR A 79 -8.61 -15.84 -14.32
N LYS A 80 -7.40 -15.34 -14.61
CA LYS A 80 -6.76 -15.36 -15.93
C LYS A 80 -5.66 -16.41 -16.02
N GLY A 81 -5.64 -17.37 -15.10
CA GLY A 81 -4.67 -18.48 -15.07
C GLY A 81 -3.31 -18.14 -14.47
N GLY A 82 -3.10 -16.94 -13.92
CA GLY A 82 -1.85 -16.57 -13.24
C GLY A 82 -1.81 -16.92 -11.75
N LEU A 83 -0.78 -16.47 -11.04
CA LEU A 83 -0.61 -16.74 -9.60
C LEU A 83 -1.29 -15.70 -8.69
N GLY A 84 -1.62 -14.54 -9.23
CA GLY A 84 -2.24 -13.44 -8.50
C GLY A 84 -1.36 -12.87 -7.39
N ILE A 85 -0.02 -12.89 -7.55
CA ILE A 85 0.88 -12.20 -6.63
C ILE A 85 0.69 -10.70 -6.85
N ILE A 86 0.21 -10.01 -5.81
CA ILE A 86 -0.08 -8.58 -5.88
C ILE A 86 1.24 -7.81 -6.01
N ASP A 87 1.25 -6.79 -6.85
CA ASP A 87 2.38 -5.88 -6.96
C ASP A 87 2.66 -5.18 -5.61
N ILE A 88 3.92 -5.19 -5.19
CA ILE A 88 4.36 -4.76 -3.86
C ILE A 88 4.01 -3.30 -3.62
N GLU A 89 4.36 -2.43 -4.56
CA GLU A 89 4.13 -0.98 -4.46
C GLU A 89 2.63 -0.70 -4.38
N THR A 90 1.87 -1.31 -5.29
CA THR A 90 0.42 -1.18 -5.33
C THR A 90 -0.24 -1.64 -4.03
N ASN A 91 0.24 -2.74 -3.45
CA ASN A 91 -0.32 -3.28 -2.21
C ASN A 91 -0.01 -2.38 -1.00
N ILE A 92 1.22 -1.87 -0.89
CA ILE A 92 1.61 -0.93 0.16
C ILE A 92 0.73 0.32 0.09
N ASP A 93 0.60 0.91 -1.10
CA ASP A 93 -0.23 2.08 -1.32
C ASP A 93 -1.69 1.82 -0.90
N ASN A 94 -2.25 0.68 -1.31
CA ASN A 94 -3.63 0.30 -0.94
C ASN A 94 -3.81 0.11 0.56
N LEU A 95 -2.84 -0.49 1.25
CA LEU A 95 -2.90 -0.72 2.70
C LEU A 95 -2.88 0.60 3.48
N GLN A 96 -1.93 1.47 3.17
CA GLN A 96 -1.79 2.74 3.87
C GLN A 96 -2.97 3.68 3.57
N LEU A 97 -3.48 3.65 2.33
CA LEU A 97 -4.70 4.35 1.95
C LEU A 97 -5.94 3.80 2.65
N SER A 98 -6.04 2.47 2.81
CA SER A 98 -7.10 1.83 3.59
C SER A 98 -7.07 2.26 5.05
N ALA A 99 -5.87 2.40 5.64
CA ALA A 99 -5.71 2.93 6.99
C ALA A 99 -6.26 4.36 7.11
N LEU A 100 -5.93 5.25 6.17
CA LEU A 100 -6.50 6.61 6.12
C LEU A 100 -8.03 6.59 5.98
N VAL A 101 -8.58 5.79 5.06
CA VAL A 101 -10.04 5.70 4.88
C VAL A 101 -10.72 5.20 6.15
N ARG A 102 -10.17 4.19 6.81
CA ARG A 102 -10.68 3.68 8.09
C ARG A 102 -10.60 4.75 9.17
N PHE A 103 -9.50 5.48 9.26
CA PHE A 103 -9.35 6.61 10.18
C PHE A 103 -10.45 7.66 9.98
N ILE A 104 -10.65 8.13 8.74
CA ILE A 104 -11.70 9.08 8.39
C ILE A 104 -13.08 8.56 8.79
N LEU A 105 -13.39 7.29 8.45
CA LEU A 105 -14.68 6.70 8.77
C LEU A 105 -14.91 6.58 10.28
N GLN A 106 -13.88 6.24 11.06
CA GLN A 106 -13.99 6.13 12.52
C GLN A 106 -14.24 7.48 13.18
N VAL A 107 -13.48 8.52 12.81
CA VAL A 107 -13.65 9.86 13.36
C VAL A 107 -15.02 10.43 12.99
N ARG A 108 -15.49 10.19 11.76
CA ARG A 108 -16.83 10.64 11.32
C ARG A 108 -17.99 9.88 11.95
N LYS A 109 -17.80 8.61 12.32
CA LYS A 109 -18.88 7.82 12.91
C LYS A 109 -19.33 8.42 14.24
N ASN A 110 -18.40 8.98 15.01
CA ASN A 110 -18.66 9.59 16.31
C ASN A 110 -17.91 10.94 16.41
N PRO A 111 -18.42 12.03 15.80
CA PRO A 111 -17.73 13.31 15.75
C PRO A 111 -17.58 13.94 17.14
N SER A 112 -18.47 13.63 18.08
CA SER A 112 -18.44 14.09 19.47
C SER A 112 -17.39 13.39 20.34
N VAL A 113 -16.86 12.24 19.89
CA VAL A 113 -15.89 11.44 20.64
C VAL A 113 -14.78 11.00 19.71
N ILE A 114 -13.79 11.88 19.56
CA ILE A 114 -12.55 11.54 18.86
C ILE A 114 -11.81 10.49 19.70
N PRO A 115 -11.50 9.30 19.14
CA PRO A 115 -10.69 8.32 19.86
C PRO A 115 -9.33 8.89 20.27
N SER A 116 -8.84 8.54 21.44
CA SER A 116 -7.55 9.03 21.95
C SER A 116 -6.38 8.77 20.98
N TRP A 117 -6.41 7.66 20.26
CA TRP A 117 -5.40 7.33 19.24
C TRP A 117 -5.49 8.21 17.99
N ALA A 118 -6.65 8.80 17.70
CA ALA A 118 -6.89 9.65 16.53
C ALA A 118 -6.45 11.11 16.78
N SER A 119 -6.55 11.58 18.02
CA SER A 119 -6.19 12.94 18.44
C SER A 119 -4.81 13.41 17.96
N PRO A 120 -3.70 12.67 18.16
CA PRO A 120 -2.38 13.13 17.72
C PRO A 120 -2.27 13.25 16.20
N ILE A 121 -3.01 12.43 15.44
CA ILE A 121 -3.02 12.49 13.98
C ILE A 121 -3.76 13.76 13.51
N ILE A 122 -4.90 14.07 14.11
CA ILE A 122 -5.67 15.28 13.80
C ILE A 122 -4.85 16.52 14.15
N GLN A 123 -4.18 16.53 15.31
CA GLN A 123 -3.29 17.63 15.69
C GLN A 123 -2.16 17.83 14.66
N LEU A 124 -1.53 16.75 14.21
CA LEU A 124 -0.51 16.79 13.18
C LEU A 124 -1.04 17.39 11.85
N PHE A 125 -2.28 17.05 11.48
CA PHE A 125 -2.93 17.58 10.29
C PHE A 125 -3.24 19.07 10.44
N ASN A 126 -3.72 19.47 11.63
CA ASN A 126 -3.93 20.86 11.99
C ASN A 126 -2.63 21.67 11.88
N GLU A 127 -1.55 21.20 12.48
CA GLU A 127 -0.24 21.85 12.43
C GLU A 127 0.29 21.99 10.99
N ALA A 128 0.09 21.00 10.14
CA ALA A 128 0.47 21.07 8.73
C ALA A 128 -0.42 22.03 7.90
N MET A 129 -1.64 22.29 8.34
CA MET A 129 -2.60 23.14 7.61
C MET A 129 -2.64 24.58 8.09
N GLN A 130 -2.07 24.92 9.25
CA GLN A 130 -2.05 26.30 9.75
C GLN A 130 -1.29 27.26 8.81
N PRO A 131 -1.80 28.49 8.57
CA PRO A 131 -3.08 29.05 9.03
C PRO A 131 -4.28 28.78 8.09
N TRP A 132 -4.11 27.95 7.07
CA TRP A 132 -5.03 27.84 5.93
C TRP A 132 -6.18 26.84 6.11
N GLY A 133 -6.15 25.97 7.12
CA GLY A 133 -7.22 24.99 7.33
C GLY A 133 -7.10 24.23 8.65
N HIS A 134 -8.10 23.37 8.87
CA HIS A 134 -8.28 22.56 10.07
C HIS A 134 -8.73 21.13 9.74
N ASP A 135 -8.54 20.23 10.70
CA ASP A 135 -8.90 18.83 10.75
C ASP A 135 -8.62 18.06 9.45
N PHE A 136 -9.65 17.84 8.63
CA PHE A 136 -9.58 17.06 7.41
C PHE A 136 -9.42 17.90 6.14
N ASP A 137 -9.25 19.21 6.23
CA ASP A 137 -8.98 20.08 5.08
C ASP A 137 -7.71 19.65 4.33
N ILE A 138 -6.79 19.01 5.03
CA ILE A 138 -5.58 18.42 4.46
C ILE A 138 -5.86 17.41 3.34
N LEU A 139 -7.04 16.76 3.34
CA LEU A 139 -7.45 15.84 2.28
C LEU A 139 -7.70 16.52 0.93
N TYR A 140 -7.88 17.84 0.94
CA TYR A 140 -8.07 18.68 -0.25
C TYR A 140 -6.81 19.42 -0.67
N ALA A 141 -5.76 19.36 0.13
CA ALA A 141 -4.51 20.00 -0.20
C ALA A 141 -3.88 19.37 -1.47
N PRO A 142 -3.32 20.18 -2.38
CA PRO A 142 -2.73 19.67 -3.61
C PRO A 142 -1.35 19.05 -3.31
N VAL A 143 -1.34 17.79 -2.91
CA VAL A 143 -0.10 17.01 -2.69
C VAL A 143 0.35 16.41 -4.02
N THR A 144 1.28 17.08 -4.70
CA THR A 144 1.78 16.67 -6.02
C THR A 144 3.16 16.01 -5.98
N THR A 145 3.84 16.07 -4.84
CA THR A 145 5.20 15.55 -4.65
C THR A 145 5.19 14.31 -3.78
N SER A 146 5.89 13.25 -4.21
CA SER A 146 6.10 12.06 -3.36
C SER A 146 7.26 12.30 -2.40
N PRO A 147 7.22 11.79 -1.15
CA PRO A 147 8.36 11.85 -0.22
C PRO A 147 9.57 11.04 -0.70
N ASN A 148 9.43 10.22 -1.74
CA ASN A 148 10.53 9.47 -2.35
C ASN A 148 11.45 10.33 -3.23
N HIS A 149 11.05 11.55 -3.60
CA HIS A 149 11.91 12.45 -4.38
C HIS A 149 12.79 13.28 -3.44
N VAL A 150 14.10 13.05 -3.50
CA VAL A 150 15.10 13.58 -2.55
C VAL A 150 15.33 15.10 -2.69
N ILE A 151 14.90 15.76 -3.76
CA ILE A 151 15.41 17.09 -4.09
C ILE A 151 14.30 18.02 -4.59
N ALA A 152 14.29 19.22 -4.01
CA ALA A 152 13.58 20.44 -4.40
C ALA A 152 12.10 20.56 -3.96
N ARG A 153 11.89 21.28 -2.85
CA ARG A 153 10.61 21.91 -2.42
C ARG A 153 9.58 20.99 -1.76
N CYS A 154 10.02 20.10 -0.88
CA CYS A 154 9.10 19.60 0.15
C CYS A 154 8.72 20.80 1.04
N SER A 155 7.51 21.33 0.83
CA SER A 155 6.94 22.43 1.63
C SER A 155 7.07 22.08 3.10
N GLU A 156 7.38 23.07 3.95
CA GLU A 156 7.61 22.83 5.38
C GLU A 156 6.46 22.06 6.04
N ARG A 157 5.22 22.33 5.61
CA ARG A 157 4.03 21.58 6.04
C ARG A 157 4.12 20.06 5.84
N TRP A 158 4.73 19.62 4.75
CA TRP A 158 4.86 18.20 4.41
C TRP A 158 5.97 17.52 5.21
N LYS A 159 6.91 18.30 5.75
CA LYS A 159 7.89 17.79 6.72
C LYS A 159 7.25 17.59 8.09
N THR A 160 6.40 18.53 8.53
CA THR A 160 5.70 18.47 9.82
C THR A 160 4.92 17.16 9.99
N ILE A 161 4.17 16.78 8.95
CA ILE A 161 3.32 15.58 8.93
C ILE A 161 4.10 14.25 8.80
N GLY A 162 5.38 14.31 8.46
CA GLY A 162 6.24 13.15 8.29
C GLY A 162 5.99 12.32 7.01
N ASN A 163 6.95 11.45 6.69
CA ASN A 163 6.99 10.73 5.41
C ASN A 163 5.80 9.80 5.19
N PHE A 164 5.28 9.16 6.24
CA PHE A 164 4.16 8.22 6.14
C PHE A 164 2.91 8.93 5.64
N TRP A 165 2.42 9.91 6.39
CA TRP A 165 1.21 10.64 6.05
C TRP A 165 1.37 11.49 4.78
N HIS A 166 2.56 12.06 4.54
CA HIS A 166 2.85 12.73 3.26
C HIS A 166 2.69 11.76 2.07
N HIS A 167 3.22 10.54 2.15
CA HIS A 167 3.03 9.53 1.09
C HIS A 167 1.57 9.15 0.92
N VAL A 168 0.85 8.93 2.02
CA VAL A 168 -0.57 8.55 1.98
C VAL A 168 -1.42 9.65 1.34
N LEU A 169 -1.18 10.91 1.69
CA LEU A 169 -1.88 12.06 1.10
C LEU A 169 -1.50 12.28 -0.37
N TYR A 170 -0.24 12.02 -0.75
CA TYR A 170 0.18 12.00 -2.14
C TYR A 170 -0.59 10.94 -2.94
N VAL A 171 -0.67 9.71 -2.44
CA VAL A 171 -1.44 8.62 -3.08
C VAL A 171 -2.93 8.96 -3.13
N TRP A 172 -3.49 9.52 -2.06
CA TRP A 172 -4.87 9.99 -2.02
C TRP A 172 -5.16 11.02 -3.11
N ASN A 173 -4.33 12.06 -3.20
CA ASN A 173 -4.52 13.17 -4.14
C ASN A 173 -4.30 12.73 -5.60
N THR A 174 -3.36 11.83 -5.86
CA THR A 174 -3.02 11.38 -7.23
C THR A 174 -3.91 10.25 -7.74
N ARG A 175 -4.35 9.32 -6.89
CA ARG A 175 -5.09 8.11 -7.32
C ARG A 175 -6.58 8.13 -6.97
N LEU A 176 -6.98 8.64 -5.81
CA LEU A 176 -8.39 8.60 -5.39
C LEU A 176 -9.16 9.86 -5.73
N ARG A 177 -8.57 11.04 -5.52
CA ARG A 177 -9.27 12.31 -5.74
C ARG A 177 -9.78 12.50 -7.17
N PRO A 178 -9.01 12.20 -8.24
CA PRO A 178 -9.47 12.39 -9.62
C PRO A 178 -10.67 11.49 -9.99
N HIS A 179 -10.81 10.34 -9.33
CA HIS A 179 -11.90 9.40 -9.58
C HIS A 179 -13.15 9.67 -8.73
N ARG A 180 -13.08 10.60 -7.76
CA ARG A 180 -14.19 10.93 -6.85
C ARG A 180 -14.96 12.20 -7.21
N THR A 181 -14.41 13.06 -8.06
CA THR A 181 -15.12 14.25 -8.56
C THR A 181 -16.36 13.91 -9.39
N GLY A 182 -16.50 12.67 -9.89
CA GLY A 182 -17.73 12.16 -10.52
C GLY A 182 -18.78 11.60 -9.56
N ASN A 183 -18.39 11.18 -8.34
CA ASN A 183 -19.26 10.57 -7.32
C ASN A 183 -19.21 11.37 -6.01
N ALA A 184 -19.50 12.66 -6.16
CA ALA A 184 -19.38 13.70 -5.14
C ALA A 184 -20.18 13.45 -3.84
N SER A 185 -21.20 12.58 -3.81
CA SER A 185 -22.14 12.54 -2.68
C SER A 185 -21.59 11.93 -1.38
N ALA A 186 -20.68 10.96 -1.44
CA ALA A 186 -20.24 10.24 -0.23
C ALA A 186 -19.12 10.95 0.56
N PHE A 187 -18.45 11.94 -0.05
CA PHE A 187 -17.31 12.63 0.57
C PHE A 187 -17.37 14.16 0.48
N ASN A 188 -18.31 14.78 -0.24
CA ASN A 188 -18.49 16.24 -0.22
C ASN A 188 -19.01 16.79 1.12
N VAL A 189 -19.40 15.91 2.05
CA VAL A 189 -19.77 16.25 3.43
C VAL A 189 -18.52 16.31 4.31
N LEU A 190 -17.49 17.01 3.83
CA LEU A 190 -16.19 17.13 4.48
C LEU A 190 -15.90 18.54 4.97
N SER A 191 -16.79 19.47 4.64
CA SER A 191 -16.85 20.83 5.13
C SER A 191 -18.18 21.02 5.88
N ILE A 192 -18.41 20.21 6.91
CA ILE A 192 -19.37 20.58 7.96
C ILE A 192 -18.53 21.21 9.08
N PRO A 193 -18.77 22.48 9.44
CA PRO A 193 -18.17 23.05 10.64
C PRO A 193 -18.75 22.35 11.87
N LEU A 194 -17.90 22.01 12.83
CA LEU A 194 -18.33 21.68 14.20
C LEU A 194 -19.11 22.86 14.80
#